data_AF-A0A7U9R3V0-F1
#
_entry.id   AF-A0A7U9R3V0-F1
#
_cell.length_a   1.000
_cell.length_b   1.000
_cell.length_c   1.000
_cell.angle_alpha   90.00
_cell.angle_beta   90.00
_cell.angle_gamma   90.00
#
_symmetry.space_group_name_H-M   'P 1'
#
loop_
_entity.id
_entity.type
_entity.pdbx_description
1 polymer ?
#
loop_
_entity_poly.entity_id
_entity_poly.type
_entity_poly.pdbx_seq_one_letter_code
_entity_poly.pdbx_strand_id
1 'polypeptide(L)'
;MRDNMSAFNSFEYDSKISSALPYYEEFHSQVMDMVRAMNFKKINWLDTGCGTGKTARKALAELSGMEITFTLCDISGEMLKIARGMAC
;
A
#
# COMPACT_ATOMS: atom_id res chain seq x y z
N MET A 1 10.10 -21.67 7.44
CA MET A 1 10.73 -20.89 6.34
C MET A 1 10.17 -19.49 6.43
N ARG A 2 10.99 -18.43 6.45
CA ARG A 2 10.50 -17.04 6.40
C ARG A 2 10.12 -16.74 4.94
N ASP A 3 8.88 -16.33 4.71
CA ASP A 3 8.34 -15.98 3.38
C ASP A 3 8.73 -14.55 2.96
N ASN A 4 9.13 -13.71 3.91
CA ASN A 4 9.66 -12.37 3.68
C ASN A 4 10.61 -11.90 4.82
N MET A 5 11.17 -10.70 4.68
CA MET A 5 12.10 -10.09 5.66
C MET A 5 11.41 -9.20 6.71
N SER A 6 10.09 -9.03 6.64
CA SER A 6 9.33 -8.19 7.55
C SER A 6 9.06 -8.87 8.90
N ALA A 7 8.46 -8.14 9.83
CA ALA A 7 8.16 -8.63 11.17
C ALA A 7 7.11 -9.76 11.20
N PHE A 8 6.26 -9.85 10.17
CA PHE A 8 5.19 -10.84 10.07
C PHE A 8 5.22 -11.53 8.70
N ASN A 9 4.66 -12.74 8.61
CA ASN A 9 4.45 -13.35 7.30
C ASN A 9 3.46 -12.50 6.47
N SER A 10 3.53 -12.63 5.16
CA SER A 10 2.80 -11.79 4.20
C SER A 10 1.28 -11.88 4.37
N PHE A 11 0.76 -13.05 4.78
CA PHE A 11 -0.66 -13.30 4.99
C PHE A 11 -1.22 -12.65 6.27
N GLU A 12 -0.45 -12.65 7.36
CA GLU A 12 -0.83 -12.06 8.64
C GLU A 12 -0.35 -10.61 8.79
N TYR A 13 0.37 -10.08 7.80
CA TYR A 13 1.01 -8.78 7.89
C TYR A 13 0.00 -7.67 8.21
N ASP A 14 -1.06 -7.55 7.39
CA ASP A 14 -2.07 -6.51 7.52
C ASP A 14 -2.81 -6.57 8.87
N SER A 15 -2.96 -7.75 9.49
CA SER A 15 -3.67 -7.90 10.76
C SER A 15 -2.80 -7.64 12.00
N LYS A 16 -1.47 -7.77 11.88
CA LYS A 16 -0.54 -7.64 13.02
C LYS A 16 0.27 -6.35 13.00
N ILE A 17 0.49 -5.74 11.84
CA ILE A 17 1.39 -4.58 11.72
C ILE A 17 0.96 -3.39 12.57
N SER A 18 -0.33 -3.17 12.76
CA SER A 18 -0.88 -2.10 13.63
C SER A 18 -0.55 -2.29 15.11
N SER A 19 -0.28 -3.53 15.55
CA SER A 19 0.17 -3.81 16.93
C SER A 19 1.66 -3.53 17.14
N ALA A 20 2.45 -3.56 16.07
CA ALA A 20 3.90 -3.32 16.10
C ALA A 20 4.27 -1.87 15.75
N LEU A 21 3.48 -1.22 14.89
CA LEU A 21 3.69 0.16 14.47
C LEU A 21 2.50 1.04 14.90
N PRO A 22 2.68 1.86 15.95
CA PRO A 22 1.69 2.86 16.33
C PRO A 22 1.34 3.78 15.15
N TYR A 23 0.05 4.16 15.05
CA TYR A 23 -0.47 5.07 14.03
C TYR A 23 -0.34 4.58 12.57
N TYR A 24 -0.21 3.27 12.34
CA TYR A 24 -0.09 2.73 10.98
C TYR A 24 -1.25 3.15 10.06
N GLU A 25 -2.50 3.11 10.52
CA GLU A 25 -3.65 3.55 9.73
C GLU A 25 -3.67 5.07 9.50
N GLU A 26 -3.36 5.84 10.53
CA GLU A 26 -3.24 7.31 10.45
C GLU A 26 -2.19 7.72 9.42
N PHE A 27 -1.04 7.05 9.43
CA PHE A 27 0.03 7.28 8.45
C PHE A 27 -0.49 7.15 7.02
N HIS A 28 -1.16 6.02 6.71
CA HIS A 28 -1.76 5.80 5.39
C HIS A 28 -2.83 6.83 5.05
N SER A 29 -3.58 7.32 6.03
CA SER A 29 -4.62 8.34 5.83
C SER A 29 -4.01 9.72 5.53
N GLN A 30 -2.96 10.10 6.24
CA GLN A 30 -2.25 11.36 5.98
C GLN A 30 -1.57 11.38 4.60
N VAL A 31 -1.12 10.22 4.10
CA VAL A 31 -0.65 10.10 2.72
C VAL A 31 -1.78 10.46 1.73
N MET A 32 -3.01 10.01 1.97
CA MET A 32 -4.15 10.38 1.11
C MET A 32 -4.46 11.88 1.19
N ASP A 33 -4.41 12.46 2.39
CA ASP A 33 -4.63 13.90 2.58
C ASP A 33 -3.61 14.75 1.84
N MET A 34 -2.34 14.34 1.86
CA MET A 34 -1.30 14.99 1.07
C MET A 34 -1.65 14.96 -0.42
N VAL A 35 -1.99 13.78 -0.96
CA VAL A 35 -2.30 13.64 -2.39
C VAL A 35 -3.51 14.49 -2.79
N ARG A 36 -4.56 14.56 -1.96
CA ARG A 36 -5.70 15.46 -2.16
C ARG A 36 -5.29 16.92 -2.21
N ALA A 37 -4.44 17.33 -1.27
CA ALA A 37 -3.96 18.71 -1.18
C ALA A 37 -3.14 19.13 -2.43
N MET A 38 -2.49 18.18 -3.11
CA MET A 38 -1.77 18.47 -4.36
C MET A 38 -2.69 18.71 -5.56
N ASN A 39 -3.97 18.35 -5.48
CA ASN A 39 -5.00 18.60 -6.50
C ASN A 39 -4.60 18.15 -7.93
N PHE A 40 -3.94 17.00 -8.04
CA PHE A 40 -3.60 16.41 -9.34
C PHE A 40 -4.82 15.83 -10.02
N LYS A 41 -4.87 15.93 -11.36
CA LYS A 41 -5.85 15.22 -12.19
C LYS A 41 -5.38 13.80 -12.57
N LYS A 42 -4.06 13.63 -12.72
CA LYS A 42 -3.42 12.37 -13.09
C LYS A 42 -2.12 12.18 -12.31
N ILE A 43 -1.89 10.96 -11.84
CA ILE A 43 -0.71 10.59 -11.04
C ILE A 43 -0.11 9.29 -11.58
N ASN A 44 1.21 9.27 -11.76
CA ASN A 44 1.98 8.03 -11.88
C ASN A 44 2.68 7.81 -10.53
N TRP A 45 2.21 6.85 -9.74
CA TRP A 45 2.63 6.63 -8.36
C TRP A 45 3.55 5.41 -8.28
N LEU A 46 4.82 5.64 -7.93
CA LEU A 46 5.76 4.58 -7.55
C LEU A 46 5.67 4.32 -6.03
N ASP A 47 5.21 3.13 -5.65
CA ASP A 47 5.13 2.70 -4.25
C ASP A 47 6.26 1.70 -3.96
N THR A 48 7.30 2.18 -3.28
CA THR A 48 8.50 1.40 -2.96
C THR A 48 8.37 0.74 -1.58
N GLY A 49 8.56 -0.57 -1.52
CA GLY A 49 8.23 -1.34 -0.31
C GLY A 49 6.72 -1.42 -0.12
N CYS A 50 5.98 -1.63 -1.21
CA CYS A 50 4.52 -1.59 -1.21
C CYS A 50 3.89 -2.66 -0.30
N GLY A 51 4.66 -3.68 0.10
CA GLY A 51 4.18 -4.82 0.86
C GLY A 51 3.00 -5.47 0.14
N THR A 52 1.93 -5.68 0.89
CA THR A 52 0.66 -6.22 0.40
C THR A 52 -0.11 -5.25 -0.51
N GLY A 53 0.33 -4.01 -0.72
CA GLY A 53 -0.35 -3.02 -1.56
C GLY A 53 -1.38 -2.14 -0.84
N LYS A 54 -1.29 -2.05 0.50
CA LYS A 54 -2.27 -1.32 1.33
C LYS A 54 -2.48 0.14 0.91
N THR A 55 -1.39 0.88 0.64
CA THR A 55 -1.46 2.29 0.22
C THR A 55 -2.24 2.43 -1.08
N ALA A 56 -1.89 1.64 -2.09
CA ALA A 56 -2.55 1.65 -3.39
C ALA A 56 -4.05 1.31 -3.27
N ARG A 57 -4.40 0.31 -2.46
CA ARG A 57 -5.79 -0.04 -2.19
C ARG A 57 -6.58 1.12 -1.58
N LYS A 58 -6.01 1.80 -0.58
CA LYS A 58 -6.64 2.96 0.06
C LYS A 58 -6.81 4.11 -0.93
N ALA A 59 -5.79 4.39 -1.74
CA ALA A 59 -5.84 5.42 -2.77
C ALA A 59 -6.91 5.13 -3.84
N LEU A 60 -7.00 3.91 -4.35
CA LEU A 60 -8.01 3.54 -5.34
C LEU A 60 -9.44 3.66 -4.78
N ALA A 61 -9.63 3.37 -3.48
CA ALA A 61 -10.93 3.53 -2.82
C ALA A 61 -11.29 4.99 -2.53
N GLU A 62 -10.32 5.81 -2.14
CA GLU A 62 -10.58 7.17 -1.61
C GLU A 62 -10.30 8.31 -2.59
N LEU A 63 -9.58 8.06 -3.68
CA LEU A 63 -9.16 9.06 -4.68
C LEU A 63 -9.78 8.78 -6.06
N SER A 64 -11.02 8.30 -6.08
CA SER A 64 -11.74 7.87 -7.29
C SER A 64 -11.94 8.95 -8.36
N GLY A 65 -11.78 10.23 -8.02
CA GLY A 65 -11.81 11.36 -8.95
C GLY A 65 -10.50 11.63 -9.70
N MET A 66 -9.42 10.87 -9.42
CA MET A 66 -8.11 11.04 -10.02
C MET A 66 -7.76 9.85 -10.92
N GLU A 67 -7.09 10.11 -12.05
CA GLU A 67 -6.49 9.05 -12.86
C GLU A 67 -5.16 8.62 -12.23
N ILE A 68 -5.10 7.43 -11.62
CA ILE A 68 -3.90 6.97 -10.93
C ILE A 68 -3.36 5.70 -11.58
N THR A 69 -2.08 5.73 -11.98
CA THR A 69 -1.33 4.55 -12.40
C THR A 69 -0.33 4.19 -11.32
N PHE A 70 -0.43 2.98 -10.77
CA PHE A 70 0.51 2.48 -9.76
C PHE A 70 1.63 1.64 -10.38
N THR A 71 2.85 1.85 -9.89
CA THR A 71 3.97 0.91 -10.00
C THR A 71 4.30 0.43 -8.60
N LEU A 72 4.00 -0.84 -8.31
CA LEU A 72 4.20 -1.44 -6.99
C LEU A 72 5.50 -2.24 -6.98
N CYS A 73 6.40 -1.90 -6.06
CA CYS A 73 7.70 -2.55 -5.93
C CYS A 73 7.90 -3.08 -4.52
N ASP A 74 8.27 -4.35 -4.40
CA ASP A 74 8.69 -4.97 -3.15
C ASP A 74 9.77 -6.02 -3.45
N ILE A 75 10.69 -6.21 -2.51
CA ILE A 75 11.71 -7.26 -2.61
C ILE A 75 11.12 -8.66 -2.39
N SER A 76 9.98 -8.75 -1.71
CA SER A 76 9.27 -10.01 -1.45
C SER A 76 8.31 -10.34 -2.59
N GLY A 77 8.60 -11.45 -3.29
CA GLY A 77 7.70 -12.00 -4.28
C GLY A 77 6.33 -12.39 -3.71
N GLU A 78 6.26 -12.86 -2.46
CA GLU A 78 4.98 -13.22 -1.82
C GLU A 78 4.11 -11.98 -1.52
N MET A 79 4.72 -10.89 -1.06
CA MET A 79 4.03 -9.61 -0.90
C MET A 79 3.47 -9.12 -2.25
N LEU A 80 4.28 -9.20 -3.32
CA LEU A 80 3.85 -8.83 -4.67
C LEU A 80 2.74 -9.74 -5.22
N LYS A 81 2.67 -11.02 -4.85
CA LYS A 81 1.56 -11.89 -5.22
C LYS A 81 0.26 -11.42 -4.58
N ILE A 82 0.29 -11.05 -3.30
CA ILE A 82 -0.86 -10.49 -2.59
C ILE A 82 -1.27 -9.16 -3.21
N ALA A 83 -0.32 -8.24 -3.42
CA ALA A 83 -0.58 -6.94 -4.04
C ALA A 83 -1.17 -7.07 -5.46
N ARG A 84 -0.68 -8.02 -6.26
CA ARG A 84 -1.19 -8.29 -7.62
C ARG A 84 -2.57 -8.90 -7.63
N GLY A 85 -2.89 -9.79 -6.67
CA GLY A 85 -4.20 -10.40 -6.52
C GLY A 85 -5.34 -9.40 -6.27
N MET A 86 -5.01 -8.12 -6.05
CA MET A 86 -5.95 -7.02 -5.88
C MET A 86 -6.36 -6.34 -7.20
N ALA A 87 -5.74 -6.68 -8.33
CA ALA A 87 -6.02 -6.06 -9.63
C ALA A 87 -7.18 -6.71 -10.40
N CYS A 88 -8.14 -7.34 -9.70
CA CYS A 88 -9.34 -7.95 -10.30
C CYS A 88 -10.60 -7.22 -9.88
#